data_AF-A0A1A7ZHG7-F1
#
_entry.id   AF-A0A1A7ZHG7-F1
#
_cell.length_a   1.000
_cell.length_b   1.000
_cell.length_c   1.000
_cell.angle_alpha   90.00
_cell.angle_beta   90.00
_cell.angle_gamma   90.00
#
_symmetry.space_group_name_H-M   'P 1'
#
loop_
_entity.id
_entity.type
_entity.pdbx_description
1 polymer ?
#
loop_
_entity_poly.entity_id
_entity_poly.type
_entity_poly.pdbx_seq_one_letter_code
_entity_poly.pdbx_strand_id
1 'polypeptide(L)'
;MAAMLHPNDKRKIASLWLEEQREQEGGDDLGGPLRYPDACIFWLHADLEALDKRLDGRVDEMLSAGLIQELRDFHIRYNQQKVQDESQDYQHGIFQSIGFKEFHDFLTAPESSSQQEKDQLRDKGIEALKIATKRYARKQNKWVRNRFLTRPGDNIPAVYGLDVTDVSRWEETVLSPALQILSCLRKGEEPAVGPIRAQGAEQRNKRSRHSCDLCDKVIIGDLEWTAHLKSKKHHYHLRKKGKSDPSCGLSQIPIPAEEIPSEDTGAAGAERRGETSQDSSADTRTAQTKGPVDLLNP
;
A
#
# COMPACT_ATOMS: atom_id res chain seq x y z
N MET A 1 -1.43 16.22 21.91
CA MET A 1 -1.85 15.89 20.51
C MET A 1 -1.04 16.52 19.37
N ALA A 2 -0.69 17.82 19.38
CA ALA A 2 -0.17 18.53 18.19
C ALA A 2 1.25 18.16 17.70
N ALA A 3 2.03 17.42 18.50
CA ALA A 3 3.38 17.00 18.14
C ALA A 3 3.44 15.68 17.34
N MET A 4 2.38 14.85 17.40
CA MET A 4 2.38 13.50 16.79
C MET A 4 1.65 13.42 15.44
N LEU A 5 0.94 14.48 15.06
CA LEU A 5 0.19 14.57 13.81
C LEU A 5 0.82 15.64 12.92
N HIS A 6 0.96 15.35 11.63
CA HIS A 6 1.44 16.34 10.69
C HIS A 6 0.38 17.44 10.53
N PRO A 7 0.73 18.74 10.44
CA PRO A 7 -0.25 19.84 10.34
C PRO A 7 -1.24 19.71 9.18
N ASN A 8 -0.87 18.96 8.13
CA ASN A 8 -1.72 18.69 6.97
C ASN A 8 -2.77 17.58 7.19
N ASP A 9 -2.73 16.85 8.32
CA ASP A 9 -3.71 15.84 8.70
C ASP A 9 -4.98 16.48 9.31
N LYS A 10 -5.56 17.46 8.61
CA LYS A 10 -6.67 18.29 9.09
C LYS A 10 -7.85 17.48 9.66
N ARG A 11 -8.17 16.33 9.05
CA ARG A 11 -9.26 15.43 9.49
C ARG A 11 -8.99 14.73 10.82
N LYS A 12 -7.73 14.46 11.17
CA LYS A 12 -7.35 13.79 12.43
C LYS A 12 -7.14 14.76 13.58
N ILE A 13 -6.81 16.02 13.28
CA ILE A 13 -6.55 17.06 14.27
C ILE A 13 -7.86 17.52 14.94
N ALA A 14 -9.01 17.34 14.29
CA ALA A 14 -10.30 17.87 14.75
C ALA A 14 -11.03 17.02 15.82
N SER A 15 -10.48 15.89 16.28
CA SER A 15 -11.24 14.94 17.12
C SER A 15 -10.96 15.10 18.62
N LEU A 16 -11.71 15.98 19.28
CA LEU A 16 -11.75 16.13 20.75
C LEU A 16 -12.08 14.80 21.46
N TRP A 17 -12.96 14.01 20.85
CA TRP A 17 -13.44 12.70 21.32
C TRP A 17 -12.34 11.64 21.47
N LEU A 18 -11.22 11.79 20.76
CA LEU A 18 -10.09 10.88 20.91
C LEU A 18 -9.30 11.13 22.19
N GLU A 19 -9.33 12.33 22.75
CA GLU A 19 -8.63 12.62 24.01
C GLU A 19 -9.38 11.96 25.17
N GLU A 20 -10.70 12.19 25.24
CA GLU A 20 -11.59 11.59 26.25
C GLU A 20 -11.53 10.05 26.27
N GLN A 21 -11.45 9.40 25.11
CA GLN A 21 -11.33 7.94 25.05
C GLN A 21 -10.00 7.42 25.61
N ARG A 22 -8.91 8.18 25.48
CA ARG A 22 -7.58 7.75 25.95
C ARG A 22 -7.43 7.86 27.46
N GLU A 23 -8.18 8.78 28.06
CA GLU A 23 -8.17 9.02 29.50
C GLU A 23 -8.94 7.94 30.28
N GLN A 24 -9.71 7.08 29.60
CA GLN A 24 -10.38 5.93 30.22
C GLN A 24 -9.37 4.87 30.66
N GLU A 25 -9.69 4.14 31.74
CA GLU A 25 -8.87 3.03 32.23
C GLU A 25 -8.75 1.93 31.16
N GLY A 26 -7.52 1.56 30.81
CA GLY A 26 -7.22 0.66 29.68
C GLY A 26 -7.14 1.36 28.31
N GLY A 27 -7.30 2.68 28.23
CA GLY A 27 -7.01 3.48 27.04
C GLY A 27 -5.53 3.52 26.69
N ASP A 28 -5.22 3.80 25.43
CA ASP A 28 -3.84 3.90 24.92
C ASP A 28 -3.70 4.98 23.82
N ASP A 29 -2.52 5.09 23.21
CA ASP A 29 -2.23 5.99 22.07
C ASP A 29 -3.21 5.95 20.89
N LEU A 30 -4.05 4.92 20.78
CA LEU A 30 -4.90 4.60 19.64
C LEU A 30 -6.40 4.64 19.94
N GLY A 31 -6.80 4.80 21.20
CA GLY A 31 -8.19 4.95 21.63
C GLY A 31 -8.43 4.41 23.06
N GLY A 32 -9.71 4.19 23.38
CA GLY A 32 -10.11 3.65 24.69
C GLY A 32 -9.97 2.12 24.83
N PRO A 33 -10.40 1.57 25.98
CA PRO A 33 -10.39 0.14 26.25
C PRO A 33 -11.25 -0.66 25.27
N LEU A 34 -11.00 -1.97 25.20
CA LEU A 34 -11.87 -2.90 24.48
C LEU A 34 -13.26 -2.92 25.14
N ARG A 35 -14.27 -2.71 24.31
CA ARG A 35 -15.67 -2.84 24.75
C ARG A 35 -16.02 -4.26 25.19
N TYR A 36 -15.41 -5.27 24.57
CA TYR A 36 -15.63 -6.68 24.85
C TYR A 36 -14.27 -7.34 25.16
N PRO A 37 -14.01 -7.75 26.42
CA PRO A 37 -12.73 -8.32 26.82
C PRO A 37 -12.39 -9.63 26.12
N ASP A 38 -13.39 -10.48 25.90
CA ASP A 38 -13.21 -11.82 25.32
C ASP A 38 -13.30 -11.84 23.78
N ALA A 39 -13.16 -10.67 23.15
CA ALA A 39 -13.18 -10.58 21.69
C ALA A 39 -11.92 -11.24 21.10
N CYS A 40 -12.11 -12.06 20.07
CA CYS A 40 -11.04 -12.58 19.24
C CYS A 40 -11.24 -12.18 17.77
N ILE A 41 -10.15 -12.14 17.01
CA ILE A 41 -10.14 -11.81 15.59
C ILE A 41 -9.57 -13.00 14.82
N PHE A 42 -10.35 -13.54 13.89
CA PHE A 42 -9.83 -14.41 12.85
C PHE A 42 -9.34 -13.56 11.68
N TRP A 43 -8.03 -13.55 11.45
CA TRP A 43 -7.41 -12.82 10.36
C TRP A 43 -7.05 -13.76 9.23
N LEU A 44 -7.87 -13.74 8.17
CA LEU A 44 -7.59 -14.46 6.95
C LEU A 44 -6.49 -13.72 6.17
N HIS A 45 -5.36 -14.36 5.95
CA HIS A 45 -4.23 -13.80 5.22
C HIS A 45 -3.78 -14.73 4.10
N ALA A 46 -3.20 -14.15 3.06
CA ALA A 46 -2.61 -14.89 1.95
C ALA A 46 -1.24 -14.34 1.61
N ASP A 47 -0.45 -15.15 0.93
CA ASP A 47 0.71 -14.68 0.19
C ASP A 47 0.33 -13.54 -0.78
N LEU A 48 1.24 -12.58 -0.94
CA LEU A 48 0.99 -11.37 -1.71
C LEU A 48 0.83 -11.65 -3.20
N GLU A 49 1.61 -12.57 -3.77
CA GLU A 49 1.54 -12.89 -5.19
C GLU A 49 0.26 -13.66 -5.51
N ALA A 50 -0.08 -14.63 -4.66
CA ALA A 50 -1.32 -15.39 -4.79
C ALA A 50 -2.56 -14.47 -4.64
N LEU A 51 -2.50 -13.51 -3.71
CA LEU A 51 -3.56 -12.52 -3.54
C LEU A 51 -3.66 -11.56 -4.73
N ASP A 52 -2.55 -11.01 -5.22
CA ASP A 52 -2.55 -10.08 -6.35
C ASP A 52 -3.14 -10.74 -7.61
N LYS A 53 -2.76 -11.99 -7.92
CA LYS A 53 -3.33 -12.74 -9.06
C LYS A 53 -4.83 -12.93 -8.93
N ARG A 54 -5.33 -13.28 -7.73
CA ARG A 54 -6.77 -13.42 -7.47
C ARG A 54 -7.51 -12.09 -7.56
N LEU A 55 -6.92 -11.00 -7.09
CA LEU A 55 -7.53 -9.68 -7.18
C LEU A 55 -7.66 -9.22 -8.64
N ASP A 56 -6.65 -9.48 -9.46
CA ASP A 56 -6.70 -9.17 -10.89
C ASP A 56 -7.79 -10.03 -11.58
N GLY A 57 -7.81 -11.35 -11.34
CA GLY A 57 -8.84 -12.24 -11.87
C GLY A 57 -10.26 -11.87 -11.43
N ARG A 58 -10.44 -11.46 -10.18
CA ARG A 58 -11.74 -10.97 -9.68
C ARG A 58 -12.21 -9.71 -10.41
N VAL A 59 -11.31 -8.79 -10.77
CA VAL A 59 -11.68 -7.61 -11.57
C VAL A 59 -12.15 -8.04 -12.96
N ASP A 60 -11.48 -9.02 -13.57
CA ASP A 60 -11.89 -9.56 -14.87
C ASP A 60 -13.27 -10.23 -14.78
N GLU A 61 -13.54 -11.00 -13.72
CA GLU A 61 -14.86 -11.55 -13.42
C GLU A 61 -15.92 -10.45 -13.24
N MET A 62 -15.61 -9.39 -12.48
CA MET A 62 -16.51 -8.24 -12.29
C MET A 62 -16.89 -7.59 -13.63
N LEU A 63 -15.94 -7.46 -14.57
CA LEU A 63 -16.22 -6.94 -15.90
C LEU A 63 -17.16 -7.86 -16.67
N SER A 64 -16.93 -9.17 -16.63
CA SER A 64 -17.81 -10.15 -17.27
C SER A 64 -19.22 -10.18 -16.67
N ALA A 65 -19.33 -9.86 -15.37
CA ALA A 65 -20.60 -9.76 -14.64
C ALA A 65 -21.33 -8.43 -14.85
N GLY A 66 -20.79 -7.51 -15.67
CA GLY A 66 -21.48 -6.27 -16.05
C GLY A 66 -21.11 -5.03 -15.24
N LEU A 67 -19.93 -4.98 -14.61
CA LEU A 67 -19.44 -3.80 -13.87
C LEU A 67 -19.59 -2.50 -14.67
N ILE A 68 -19.24 -2.49 -15.96
CA ILE A 68 -19.32 -1.28 -16.78
C ILE A 68 -20.76 -0.74 -16.88
N GLN A 69 -21.75 -1.64 -16.95
CA GLN A 69 -23.15 -1.24 -17.00
C GLN A 69 -23.59 -0.65 -15.65
N GLU A 70 -23.21 -1.28 -14.55
CA GLU A 70 -23.48 -0.76 -13.20
C GLU A 70 -22.90 0.65 -13.00
N LEU A 71 -21.66 0.88 -13.45
CA LEU A 71 -21.00 2.17 -13.34
C LEU A 71 -21.67 3.26 -14.19
N ARG A 72 -22.13 2.91 -15.40
CA ARG A 72 -22.89 3.82 -16.27
C ARG A 72 -24.23 4.19 -15.65
N ASP A 73 -24.98 3.19 -15.17
CA ASP A 73 -26.25 3.38 -14.48
C ASP A 73 -26.09 4.29 -13.25
N PHE A 74 -25.06 4.02 -12.45
CA PHE A 74 -24.75 4.84 -11.28
C PHE A 74 -24.37 6.28 -11.68
N HIS A 75 -23.57 6.45 -12.73
CA HIS A 75 -23.21 7.76 -13.25
C HIS A 75 -24.45 8.58 -13.62
N ILE A 76 -25.33 8.01 -14.45
CA ILE A 76 -26.54 8.68 -14.93
C ILE A 76 -27.44 9.08 -13.75
N ARG A 77 -27.66 8.17 -12.79
CA ARG A 77 -28.61 8.42 -11.70
C ARG A 77 -28.10 9.38 -10.63
N TYR A 78 -26.79 9.40 -10.35
CA TYR A 78 -26.27 10.04 -9.13
C TYR A 78 -25.08 10.99 -9.35
N ASN A 79 -24.36 10.88 -10.47
CA ASN A 79 -23.12 11.63 -10.68
C ASN A 79 -23.22 12.67 -11.80
N GLN A 80 -24.03 12.43 -12.82
CA GLN A 80 -24.10 13.28 -14.02
C GLN A 80 -24.42 14.74 -13.67
N GLN A 81 -25.47 14.97 -12.87
CA GLN A 81 -25.83 16.30 -12.41
C GLN A 81 -24.71 16.94 -11.56
N LYS A 82 -24.08 16.16 -10.67
CA LYS A 82 -22.96 16.67 -9.85
C LYS A 82 -21.74 17.09 -10.67
N VAL A 83 -21.46 16.38 -11.76
CA VAL A 83 -20.39 16.75 -12.69
C VAL A 83 -20.75 18.03 -13.44
N GLN A 84 -22.00 18.17 -13.90
CA GLN A 84 -22.47 19.39 -14.55
C GLN A 84 -22.40 20.61 -13.63
N ASP A 85 -22.73 20.43 -12.35
CA ASP A 85 -22.70 21.48 -11.34
C ASP A 85 -21.30 21.71 -10.72
N GLU A 86 -20.24 21.06 -11.24
CA GLU A 86 -18.87 21.08 -10.70
C GLU A 86 -18.78 20.78 -9.18
N SER A 87 -19.75 20.03 -8.65
CA SER A 87 -19.92 19.74 -7.21
C SER A 87 -19.57 18.29 -6.86
N GLN A 88 -18.87 17.62 -7.75
CA GLN A 88 -18.50 16.22 -7.63
C GLN A 88 -17.42 16.04 -6.54
N ASP A 89 -17.68 15.13 -5.59
CA ASP A 89 -16.79 14.90 -4.45
C ASP A 89 -16.53 13.41 -4.20
N TYR A 90 -15.35 12.94 -4.59
CA TYR A 90 -14.87 11.57 -4.34
C TYR A 90 -14.36 11.33 -2.91
N GLN A 91 -14.42 12.32 -2.03
CA GLN A 91 -13.94 12.22 -0.67
C GLN A 91 -15.02 11.90 0.36
N HIS A 92 -16.27 11.67 -0.05
CA HIS A 92 -17.38 11.38 0.86
C HIS A 92 -18.34 10.29 0.34
N GLY A 93 -18.89 9.51 1.29
CA GLY A 93 -19.93 8.53 1.02
C GLY A 93 -19.54 7.48 -0.02
N ILE A 94 -20.54 7.03 -0.79
CA ILE A 94 -20.40 5.98 -1.80
C ILE A 94 -19.39 6.32 -2.91
N PHE A 95 -19.12 7.60 -3.15
CA PHE A 95 -18.16 8.05 -4.16
C PHE A 95 -16.70 7.75 -3.79
N GLN A 96 -16.41 7.38 -2.53
CA GLN A 96 -15.08 6.91 -2.13
C GLN A 96 -14.75 5.50 -2.62
N SER A 97 -15.76 4.73 -3.04
CA SER A 97 -15.63 3.33 -3.46
C SER A 97 -14.56 3.16 -4.54
N ILE A 98 -13.86 2.02 -4.46
CA ILE A 98 -12.90 1.61 -5.47
C ILE A 98 -13.71 0.97 -6.61
N GLY A 99 -13.60 1.52 -7.82
CA GLY A 99 -14.38 1.11 -8.99
C GLY A 99 -15.03 2.28 -9.69
N PHE A 100 -15.55 3.27 -8.98
CA PHE A 100 -16.27 4.38 -9.64
C PHE A 100 -15.34 5.49 -10.11
N LYS A 101 -14.52 6.04 -9.20
CA LYS A 101 -13.60 7.16 -9.51
C LYS A 101 -12.51 6.77 -10.51
N GLU A 102 -12.10 5.50 -10.54
CA GLU A 102 -11.13 4.98 -11.50
C GLU A 102 -11.67 5.05 -12.94
N PHE A 103 -12.99 5.03 -13.12
CA PHE A 103 -13.67 5.14 -14.41
C PHE A 103 -14.24 6.54 -14.66
N HIS A 104 -13.90 7.55 -13.85
CA HIS A 104 -14.45 8.90 -14.00
C HIS A 104 -14.32 9.41 -15.43
N ASP A 105 -13.09 9.42 -15.95
CA ASP A 105 -12.79 9.96 -17.28
C ASP A 105 -13.53 9.20 -18.39
N PHE A 106 -13.75 7.88 -18.23
CA PHE A 106 -14.53 7.07 -19.15
C PHE A 106 -16.03 7.43 -19.11
N LEU A 107 -16.57 7.64 -17.90
CA LEU A 107 -17.99 7.93 -17.69
C LEU A 107 -18.37 9.36 -18.07
N THR A 108 -17.42 10.30 -17.98
CA THR A 108 -17.63 11.71 -18.35
C THR A 108 -17.07 12.08 -19.71
N ALA A 109 -16.62 11.09 -20.50
CA ALA A 109 -16.12 11.32 -21.84
C ALA A 109 -17.20 12.01 -22.70
N PRO A 110 -16.87 13.10 -23.42
CA PRO A 110 -17.83 13.78 -24.30
C PRO A 110 -18.46 12.84 -25.32
N GLU A 111 -19.70 13.12 -25.73
CA GLU A 111 -20.34 12.31 -26.78
C GLU A 111 -19.66 12.43 -28.14
N SER A 112 -18.91 13.51 -28.37
CA SER A 112 -18.08 13.69 -29.56
C SER A 112 -16.81 12.84 -29.57
N SER A 113 -16.45 12.19 -28.45
CA SER A 113 -15.27 11.32 -28.39
C SER A 113 -15.46 10.10 -29.27
N SER A 114 -14.40 9.73 -29.99
CA SER A 114 -14.37 8.54 -30.82
C SER A 114 -14.51 7.28 -29.97
N GLN A 115 -15.00 6.20 -30.60
CA GLN A 115 -15.10 4.90 -29.93
C GLN A 115 -13.73 4.42 -29.43
N GLN A 116 -12.66 4.65 -30.20
CA GLN A 116 -11.30 4.29 -29.82
C GLN A 116 -10.83 5.03 -28.56
N GLU A 117 -11.16 6.32 -28.41
CA GLU A 117 -10.84 7.07 -27.19
C GLU A 117 -11.62 6.55 -25.98
N LYS A 118 -12.92 6.27 -26.15
CA LYS A 118 -13.76 5.69 -25.09
C LYS A 118 -13.23 4.34 -24.63
N ASP A 119 -12.80 3.48 -25.55
CA ASP A 119 -12.19 2.18 -25.21
C ASP A 119 -10.85 2.35 -24.49
N GLN A 120 -10.00 3.28 -24.90
CA GLN A 120 -8.74 3.58 -24.19
C GLN A 120 -8.99 4.07 -22.75
N LEU A 121 -10.00 4.92 -22.55
CA LEU A 121 -10.37 5.40 -21.20
C LEU A 121 -10.93 4.27 -20.34
N ARG A 122 -11.73 3.37 -20.93
CA ARG A 122 -12.20 2.16 -20.26
C ARG A 122 -11.04 1.30 -19.78
N ASP A 123 -10.10 1.01 -20.66
CA ASP A 123 -8.97 0.13 -20.35
C ASP A 123 -8.04 0.75 -19.30
N LYS A 124 -7.83 2.08 -19.36
CA LYS A 124 -7.16 2.83 -18.27
C LYS A 124 -7.89 2.71 -16.95
N GLY A 125 -9.22 2.79 -16.96
CA GLY A 125 -10.05 2.61 -15.76
C GLY A 125 -9.93 1.22 -15.15
N ILE A 126 -9.86 0.18 -15.99
CA ILE A 126 -9.65 -1.22 -15.56
C ILE A 126 -8.29 -1.37 -14.87
N GLU A 127 -7.22 -0.86 -15.47
CA GLU A 127 -5.89 -0.93 -14.88
C GLU A 127 -5.81 -0.12 -13.57
N ALA A 128 -6.42 1.06 -13.53
CA ALA A 128 -6.52 1.85 -12.32
C ALA A 128 -7.28 1.11 -11.21
N LEU A 129 -8.37 0.41 -11.53
CA LEU A 129 -9.15 -0.41 -10.60
C LEU A 129 -8.31 -1.58 -10.05
N LYS A 130 -7.58 -2.30 -10.90
CA LYS A 130 -6.67 -3.38 -10.48
C LYS A 130 -5.61 -2.85 -9.51
N ILE A 131 -4.96 -1.73 -9.86
CA ILE A 131 -3.95 -1.08 -9.01
C ILE A 131 -4.55 -0.61 -7.68
N ALA A 132 -5.71 0.05 -7.70
CA ALA A 132 -6.36 0.57 -6.50
C ALA A 132 -6.76 -0.56 -5.55
N THR A 133 -7.30 -1.66 -6.08
CA THR A 133 -7.68 -2.86 -5.31
C THR A 133 -6.46 -3.49 -4.64
N LYS A 134 -5.37 -3.68 -5.39
CA LYS A 134 -4.08 -4.21 -4.88
C LYS A 134 -3.45 -3.31 -3.81
N ARG A 135 -3.51 -1.99 -3.97
CA ARG A 135 -3.07 -1.01 -2.95
C ARG A 135 -3.93 -1.07 -1.71
N TYR A 136 -5.24 -1.24 -1.86
CA TYR A 136 -6.17 -1.35 -0.75
C TYR A 136 -5.91 -2.60 0.09
N ALA A 137 -5.74 -3.77 -0.54
CA ALA A 137 -5.38 -5.00 0.15
C ALA A 137 -4.07 -4.87 0.96
N ARG A 138 -3.02 -4.28 0.37
CA ARG A 138 -1.77 -3.98 1.08
C ARG A 138 -1.98 -3.04 2.27
N LYS A 139 -2.82 -2.01 2.10
CA LYS A 139 -3.16 -1.07 3.18
C LYS A 139 -3.92 -1.75 4.32
N GLN A 140 -4.84 -2.66 4.02
CA GLN A 140 -5.54 -3.47 5.02
C GLN A 140 -4.56 -4.34 5.81
N ASN A 141 -3.67 -5.08 5.13
CA ASN A 141 -2.66 -5.90 5.79
C ASN A 141 -1.73 -5.06 6.67
N LYS A 142 -1.28 -3.90 6.18
CA LYS A 142 -0.48 -2.96 6.98
C LYS A 142 -1.26 -2.45 8.19
N TRP A 143 -2.56 -2.17 8.02
CA TRP A 143 -3.40 -1.70 9.11
C TRP A 143 -3.60 -2.77 10.18
N VAL A 144 -3.92 -4.02 9.81
CA VAL A 144 -4.07 -5.15 10.75
C VAL A 144 -2.78 -5.37 11.54
N ARG A 145 -1.62 -5.44 10.84
CA ARG A 145 -0.31 -5.57 11.49
C ARG A 145 -0.06 -4.46 12.50
N ASN A 146 -0.22 -3.20 12.09
CA ASN A 146 0.08 -2.05 12.94
C ASN A 146 -0.93 -1.82 14.07
N ARG A 147 -2.20 -2.21 13.86
CA ARG A 147 -3.28 -1.98 14.81
C ARG A 147 -3.32 -3.07 15.88
N PHE A 148 -3.11 -4.32 15.48
CA PHE A 148 -3.31 -5.47 16.37
C PHE A 148 -2.03 -6.24 16.68
N LEU A 149 -1.10 -6.41 15.72
CA LEU A 149 0.04 -7.32 15.92
C LEU A 149 1.27 -6.65 16.54
N THR A 150 1.54 -5.38 16.20
CA THR A 150 2.73 -4.64 16.66
C THR A 150 2.44 -3.70 17.83
N ARG A 151 1.19 -3.64 18.30
CA ARG A 151 0.79 -2.72 19.39
C ARG A 151 1.18 -3.37 20.73
N PRO A 152 1.88 -2.65 21.61
CA PRO A 152 2.19 -3.15 22.95
C PRO A 152 0.95 -3.05 23.86
N GLY A 153 0.82 -3.97 24.80
CA GLY A 153 -0.21 -3.97 25.84
C GLY A 153 -1.30 -5.02 25.66
N ASP A 154 -2.05 -5.28 26.74
CA ASP A 154 -3.06 -6.34 26.82
C ASP A 154 -4.45 -5.91 26.34
N ASN A 155 -4.62 -4.61 26.03
CA ASN A 155 -5.87 -4.06 25.51
C ASN A 155 -6.03 -4.29 23.99
N ILE A 156 -5.75 -5.51 23.53
CA ILE A 156 -5.77 -5.91 22.13
C ILE A 156 -6.44 -7.29 22.01
N PRO A 157 -7.44 -7.46 21.13
CA PRO A 157 -8.08 -8.76 20.94
C PRO A 157 -7.06 -9.79 20.47
N ALA A 158 -7.19 -11.03 20.93
CA ALA A 158 -6.38 -12.13 20.43
C ALA A 158 -6.61 -12.30 18.91
N VAL A 159 -5.53 -12.27 18.12
CA VAL A 159 -5.61 -12.42 16.65
C VAL A 159 -5.11 -13.80 16.25
N TYR A 160 -5.96 -14.59 15.62
CA TYR A 160 -5.61 -15.90 15.05
C TYR A 160 -5.50 -15.78 13.54
N GLY A 161 -4.32 -16.06 12.99
CA GLY A 161 -4.13 -16.05 11.53
C GLY A 161 -4.57 -17.36 10.91
N LEU A 162 -5.26 -17.25 9.78
CA LEU A 162 -5.72 -18.37 8.96
C LEU A 162 -5.21 -18.17 7.55
N ASP A 163 -4.50 -19.16 7.02
CA ASP A 163 -3.90 -19.07 5.69
C ASP A 163 -4.91 -19.42 4.60
N VAL A 164 -5.22 -18.41 3.77
CA VAL A 164 -6.07 -18.49 2.58
C VAL A 164 -5.27 -18.37 1.29
N THR A 165 -3.97 -18.69 1.30
CA THR A 165 -3.14 -18.67 0.08
C THR A 165 -3.68 -19.65 -0.96
N ASP A 166 -3.94 -20.90 -0.55
CA ASP A 166 -4.55 -21.92 -1.39
C ASP A 166 -6.03 -22.12 -1.04
N VAL A 167 -6.92 -21.67 -1.93
CA VAL A 167 -8.38 -21.75 -1.73
C VAL A 167 -8.87 -23.20 -1.77
N SER A 168 -8.18 -24.09 -2.49
CA SER A 168 -8.60 -25.50 -2.60
C SER A 168 -8.53 -26.24 -1.27
N ARG A 169 -7.70 -25.74 -0.34
CA ARG A 169 -7.49 -26.31 1.00
C ARG A 169 -8.23 -25.55 2.09
N TRP A 170 -9.22 -24.72 1.75
CA TRP A 170 -9.99 -23.90 2.69
C TRP A 170 -10.49 -24.66 3.92
N GLU A 171 -10.99 -25.89 3.72
CA GLU A 171 -11.53 -26.71 4.79
C GLU A 171 -10.45 -27.05 5.84
N GLU A 172 -9.24 -27.36 5.38
CA GLU A 172 -8.10 -27.76 6.21
C GLU A 172 -7.39 -26.57 6.84
N THR A 173 -7.20 -25.47 6.09
CA THR A 173 -6.34 -24.35 6.50
C THR A 173 -7.11 -23.21 7.18
N VAL A 174 -8.43 -23.16 7.01
CA VAL A 174 -9.27 -22.06 7.49
C VAL A 174 -10.42 -22.55 8.35
N LEU A 175 -11.34 -23.34 7.78
CA LEU A 175 -12.60 -23.66 8.46
C LEU A 175 -12.37 -24.55 9.68
N SER A 176 -11.68 -25.67 9.51
CA SER A 176 -11.42 -26.61 10.61
C SER A 176 -10.63 -25.95 11.75
N PRO A 177 -9.51 -25.24 11.50
CA PRO A 177 -8.79 -24.54 12.56
C PRO A 177 -9.62 -23.44 13.23
N ALA A 178 -10.40 -22.67 12.48
CA ALA A 178 -11.25 -21.61 13.06
C ALA A 178 -12.31 -22.18 14.02
N LEU A 179 -12.95 -23.28 13.63
CA LEU A 179 -13.95 -23.95 14.48
C LEU A 179 -13.32 -24.57 15.72
N GLN A 180 -12.13 -25.16 15.60
CA GLN A 180 -11.38 -25.67 16.75
C GLN A 180 -11.03 -24.56 17.73
N ILE A 181 -10.46 -23.46 17.24
CA ILE A 181 -10.12 -22.29 18.06
C ILE A 181 -11.37 -21.75 18.76
N LEU A 182 -12.46 -21.54 18.01
CA LEU A 182 -13.72 -21.06 18.59
C LEU A 182 -14.28 -22.01 19.66
N SER A 183 -14.20 -23.32 19.43
CA SER A 183 -14.64 -24.32 20.40
C SER A 183 -13.82 -24.27 21.69
N CYS A 184 -12.49 -24.18 21.60
CA CYS A 184 -11.60 -24.05 22.76
C CYS A 184 -11.90 -22.76 23.54
N LEU A 185 -11.97 -21.62 22.84
CA LEU A 185 -12.26 -20.32 23.46
C LEU A 185 -13.60 -20.30 24.18
N ARG A 186 -14.65 -20.92 23.60
CA ARG A 186 -15.96 -21.04 24.24
C ARG A 186 -15.95 -21.86 25.53
N LYS A 187 -15.00 -22.79 25.67
CA LYS A 187 -14.83 -23.62 26.87
C LYS A 187 -13.86 -23.00 27.90
N GLY A 188 -13.22 -21.88 27.58
CA GLY A 188 -12.14 -21.32 28.38
C GLY A 188 -10.84 -22.11 28.30
N GLU A 189 -10.68 -22.94 27.25
CA GLU A 189 -9.47 -23.72 27.00
C GLU A 189 -8.54 -22.97 26.04
N GLU A 190 -7.22 -23.17 26.17
CA GLU A 190 -6.26 -22.61 25.24
C GLU A 190 -6.24 -23.41 23.92
N PRO A 191 -6.43 -22.76 22.76
CA PRO A 191 -6.31 -23.42 21.46
C PRO A 191 -4.89 -23.93 21.20
N ALA A 192 -4.75 -25.02 20.45
CA ALA A 192 -3.45 -25.56 20.05
C ALA A 192 -2.60 -24.59 19.23
N VAL A 193 -3.24 -23.69 18.46
CA VAL A 193 -2.59 -22.61 17.73
C VAL A 193 -2.78 -21.31 18.51
N GLY A 194 -1.68 -20.78 19.03
CA GLY A 194 -1.70 -19.51 19.77
C GLY A 194 -1.97 -18.29 18.88
N PRO A 195 -2.40 -17.16 19.49
CA PRO A 195 -2.60 -15.93 18.75
C PRO A 195 -1.28 -15.38 18.19
N ILE A 196 -1.35 -14.79 17.00
CA ILE A 196 -0.22 -14.15 16.34
C ILE A 196 0.13 -12.87 17.10
N ARG A 197 1.41 -12.72 17.41
CA ARG A 197 2.03 -11.47 17.87
C ARG A 197 3.22 -11.16 16.97
N ALA A 198 3.42 -9.90 16.62
CA ALA A 198 4.62 -9.53 15.88
C ALA A 198 5.84 -9.69 16.81
N GLN A 199 6.78 -10.55 16.43
CA GLN A 199 8.07 -10.66 17.12
C GLN A 199 8.92 -9.43 16.79
N GLY A 200 9.45 -8.77 17.82
CA GLY A 200 10.28 -7.58 17.68
C GLY A 200 9.45 -6.31 17.71
N ALA A 201 9.42 -5.65 18.87
CA ALA A 201 9.18 -4.22 18.92
C ALA A 201 10.36 -3.55 18.20
N GLU A 202 10.29 -3.40 16.87
CA GLU A 202 11.10 -2.39 16.21
C GLU A 202 10.86 -1.10 16.99
N GLN A 203 11.95 -0.53 17.51
CA GLN A 203 11.94 0.69 18.32
C GLN A 203 11.01 1.69 17.61
N ARG A 204 9.79 1.87 18.12
CA ARG A 204 8.82 2.81 17.53
C ARG A 204 9.56 4.13 17.37
N ASN A 205 9.68 4.64 16.13
CA ASN A 205 10.25 5.96 15.90
C ASN A 205 9.59 6.93 16.87
N LYS A 206 10.39 7.54 17.76
CA LYS A 206 9.89 8.61 18.60
C LYS A 206 9.30 9.64 17.65
N ARG A 207 7.98 9.87 17.77
CA ARG A 207 7.24 10.83 16.93
C ARG A 207 7.51 12.24 17.42
N SER A 208 8.77 12.65 17.33
CA SER A 208 9.26 13.99 17.55
C SER A 208 8.89 14.88 16.36
N ARG A 209 8.57 16.15 16.62
CA ARG A 209 8.27 17.13 15.58
C ARG A 209 9.53 17.92 15.26
N HIS A 210 9.98 17.82 14.02
CA HIS A 210 11.11 18.56 13.46
C HIS A 210 10.63 19.56 12.41
N SER A 211 11.30 20.70 12.29
CA SER A 211 11.07 21.69 11.23
C SER A 211 12.38 21.99 10.52
N CYS A 212 12.36 21.98 9.19
CA CYS A 212 13.47 22.41 8.36
C CYS A 212 13.17 23.77 7.74
N ASP A 213 13.86 24.82 8.20
CA ASP A 213 13.70 26.18 7.69
C ASP A 213 14.27 26.36 6.28
N LEU A 214 15.15 25.47 5.82
CA LEU A 214 15.69 25.52 4.46
C LEU A 214 14.72 24.98 3.40
N CYS A 215 13.80 24.14 3.84
CA CYS A 215 12.85 23.44 2.97
C CYS A 215 11.40 23.84 3.26
N ASP A 216 11.16 24.69 4.26
CA ASP A 216 9.84 25.05 4.81
C ASP A 216 8.95 23.82 5.04
N LYS A 217 9.49 22.81 5.74
CA LYS A 217 8.81 21.53 5.96
C LYS A 217 8.79 21.14 7.42
N VAL A 218 7.64 20.63 7.86
CA VAL A 218 7.48 19.94 9.15
C VAL A 218 7.59 18.44 8.91
N ILE A 219 8.39 17.75 9.71
CA ILE A 219 8.65 16.31 9.62
C ILE A 219 8.40 15.71 10.99
N ILE A 220 7.64 14.61 11.03
CA ILE A 220 7.32 13.91 12.27
C ILE A 220 8.09 12.59 12.28
N GLY A 221 8.94 12.39 13.29
CA GLY A 221 9.77 11.19 13.46
C GLY A 221 11.26 11.43 13.21
N ASP A 222 12.11 10.83 14.06
CA ASP A 222 13.56 10.98 13.99
C ASP A 222 14.19 10.30 12.75
N LEU A 223 13.66 9.14 12.32
CA LEU A 223 14.17 8.47 11.11
C LEU A 223 13.78 9.25 9.85
N GLU A 224 12.56 9.75 9.79
CA GLU A 224 12.08 10.58 8.70
C GLU A 224 12.87 11.89 8.61
N TRP A 225 13.24 12.47 9.77
CA TRP A 225 14.09 13.64 9.86
C TRP A 225 15.51 13.37 9.34
N THR A 226 16.15 12.29 9.80
CA THR A 226 17.49 11.92 9.33
C THR A 226 17.51 11.58 7.83
N ALA A 227 16.48 10.92 7.33
CA ALA A 227 16.30 10.66 5.90
C ALA A 227 16.11 11.97 5.11
N HIS A 228 15.37 12.94 5.66
CA HIS A 228 15.22 14.26 5.04
C HIS A 228 16.54 15.02 4.93
N LEU A 229 17.34 15.05 6.00
CA LEU A 229 18.64 15.71 5.99
C LEU A 229 19.56 15.15 4.89
N LYS A 230 19.51 13.82 4.66
CA LYS A 230 20.25 13.12 3.60
C LYS A 230 19.61 13.24 2.21
N SER A 231 18.45 13.88 2.08
CA SER A 231 17.71 13.91 0.83
C SER A 231 18.33 14.85 -0.21
N LYS A 232 18.28 14.47 -1.48
CA LYS A 232 18.75 15.29 -2.61
C LYS A 232 18.13 16.70 -2.61
N LYS A 233 16.85 16.81 -2.22
CA LYS A 233 16.14 18.09 -2.15
C LYS A 233 16.70 18.98 -1.05
N HIS A 234 16.96 18.44 0.14
CA HIS A 234 17.57 19.19 1.24
C HIS A 234 18.98 19.67 0.87
N HIS A 235 19.81 18.78 0.32
CA HIS A 235 21.14 19.13 -0.18
C HIS A 235 21.11 20.20 -1.30
N TYR A 236 20.10 20.18 -2.17
CA TYR A 236 19.91 21.21 -3.18
C TYR A 236 19.62 22.59 -2.54
N HIS A 237 18.70 22.66 -1.57
CA HIS A 237 18.39 23.92 -0.88
C HIS A 237 19.59 24.43 -0.06
N LEU A 238 20.36 23.55 0.58
CA LEU A 238 21.62 23.88 1.23
C LEU A 238 22.62 24.53 0.26
N ARG A 239 22.85 23.90 -0.90
CA ARG A 239 23.76 24.42 -1.94
C ARG A 239 23.26 25.75 -2.53
N LYS A 240 21.95 25.93 -2.67
CA LYS A 240 21.36 27.17 -3.18
C LYS A 240 21.56 28.32 -2.20
N LYS A 241 21.31 28.10 -0.90
CA LYS A 241 21.52 29.13 0.13
C LYS A 241 22.99 29.52 0.30
N GLY A 242 23.91 28.54 0.25
CA GLY A 242 25.35 28.80 0.30
C GLY A 242 25.91 29.58 -0.91
N LYS A 243 25.17 29.66 -2.01
CA LYS A 243 25.52 30.51 -3.18
C LYS A 243 24.92 31.92 -3.09
N SER A 244 23.91 32.13 -2.25
CA SER A 244 23.21 33.40 -2.10
C SER A 244 23.78 34.26 -0.96
N ASP A 245 24.50 33.65 -0.01
CA ASP A 245 25.17 34.34 1.11
C ASP A 245 26.67 33.97 1.18
N PRO A 246 27.59 34.83 0.73
CA PRO A 246 29.03 34.67 0.98
C PRO A 246 29.46 35.06 2.41
N SER A 247 28.54 35.48 3.28
CA SER A 247 28.83 36.19 4.54
C SER A 247 28.47 35.45 5.84
N CYS A 248 27.99 34.20 5.81
CA CYS A 248 27.68 33.47 7.04
C CYS A 248 28.67 32.31 7.23
N GLY A 249 29.58 32.48 8.20
CA GLY A 249 30.64 31.54 8.52
C GLY A 249 30.13 30.13 8.83
N LEU A 250 30.85 29.15 8.30
CA LEU A 250 30.71 27.72 8.56
C LEU A 250 30.72 27.43 10.06
N SER A 251 29.55 27.05 10.61
CA SER A 251 29.52 26.26 11.84
C SER A 251 29.69 24.79 11.44
N GLN A 252 30.86 24.25 11.77
CA GLN A 252 31.24 22.86 11.57
C GLN A 252 30.24 21.92 12.26
N ILE A 253 29.75 20.91 11.54
CA ILE A 253 29.25 19.66 12.15
C ILE A 253 30.18 18.54 11.66
N PRO A 254 30.62 17.60 12.52
CA PRO A 254 31.68 16.67 12.19
C PRO A 254 31.29 15.72 11.06
N ILE A 255 32.19 15.60 10.08
CA ILE A 255 32.22 14.51 9.11
C ILE A 255 32.72 13.27 9.86
N PRO A 256 32.01 12.13 9.88
CA PRO A 256 32.61 10.87 10.31
C PRO A 256 33.68 10.49 9.29
N ALA A 257 34.92 10.35 9.75
CA ALA A 257 36.05 9.91 8.93
C ALA A 257 35.75 8.51 8.37
N GLU A 258 35.77 8.38 7.05
CA GLU A 258 35.99 7.10 6.39
C GLU A 258 37.45 6.70 6.66
N GLU A 259 37.64 5.59 7.38
CA GLU A 259 38.93 4.91 7.44
C GLU A 259 39.22 4.30 6.07
N ILE A 260 40.16 4.90 5.35
CA ILE A 260 40.81 4.28 4.19
C ILE A 260 42.04 3.52 4.75
N PRO A 261 42.15 2.20 4.57
CA PRO A 261 43.36 1.46 4.89
C PRO A 261 44.47 1.82 3.91
N SER A 262 45.65 2.10 4.46
CA SER A 262 46.91 2.31 3.75
C SER A 262 47.37 1.03 3.03
N GLU A 263 47.54 1.10 1.71
CA GLU A 263 48.44 0.21 0.98
C GLU A 263 49.87 0.75 1.07
N ASP A 264 50.82 -0.12 1.43
CA ASP A 264 52.21 0.06 1.02
C ASP A 264 52.81 -1.26 0.54
N THR A 265 53.60 -1.13 -0.53
CA THR A 265 54.57 -2.06 -1.12
C THR A 265 54.11 -3.36 -1.79
N GLY A 266 54.13 -3.35 -3.13
CA GLY A 266 55.23 -4.03 -3.84
C GLY A 266 54.96 -5.35 -4.58
N ALA A 267 54.95 -5.24 -5.91
CA ALA A 267 55.61 -6.12 -6.90
C ALA A 267 54.84 -7.29 -7.59
N ALA A 268 54.76 -7.12 -8.91
CA ALA A 268 55.07 -8.08 -9.99
C ALA A 268 53.99 -9.03 -10.56
N GLY A 269 53.92 -9.05 -11.90
CA GLY A 269 53.30 -10.09 -12.74
C GLY A 269 52.03 -9.63 -13.46
N ALA A 270 52.10 -8.94 -14.59
CA ALA A 270 52.12 -9.54 -15.93
C ALA A 270 51.00 -10.58 -16.16
N GLU A 271 49.94 -10.23 -16.90
CA GLU A 271 49.79 -10.67 -18.29
C GLU A 271 48.52 -10.10 -18.95
N ARG A 272 48.65 -9.97 -20.26
CA ARG A 272 47.80 -9.34 -21.24
C ARG A 272 47.14 -10.44 -22.06
N ARG A 273 45.84 -10.32 -22.36
CA ARG A 273 45.13 -10.75 -23.60
C ARG A 273 43.62 -10.59 -23.31
N GLY A 274 42.80 -9.91 -24.10
CA GLY A 274 42.87 -9.67 -25.53
C GLY A 274 41.86 -10.59 -26.23
N GLU A 275 41.04 -9.99 -27.10
CA GLU A 275 40.31 -10.60 -28.23
C GLU A 275 38.89 -11.13 -27.92
N THR A 276 37.82 -10.42 -28.38
CA THR A 276 37.14 -10.46 -29.71
C THR A 276 36.31 -11.75 -29.85
N SER A 277 35.21 -11.86 -30.58
CA SER A 277 34.39 -11.06 -31.50
C SER A 277 33.15 -11.93 -31.81
N GLN A 278 32.05 -11.30 -32.27
CA GLN A 278 31.16 -11.80 -33.36
C GLN A 278 30.42 -13.14 -33.16
N ASP A 279 29.26 -13.45 -33.74
CA ASP A 279 28.24 -12.84 -34.59
C ASP A 279 27.22 -13.97 -34.88
N SER A 280 26.16 -13.66 -35.60
CA SER A 280 25.32 -14.55 -36.44
C SER A 280 23.99 -15.12 -35.92
N SER A 281 22.98 -14.58 -36.59
CA SER A 281 21.67 -15.09 -37.01
C SER A 281 21.57 -16.56 -37.46
N ALA A 282 20.35 -17.12 -37.40
CA ALA A 282 19.58 -17.53 -38.59
C ALA A 282 18.19 -18.10 -38.24
N ASP A 283 17.23 -17.73 -39.10
CA ASP A 283 15.86 -18.23 -39.25
C ASP A 283 15.75 -19.74 -39.46
N THR A 284 14.59 -20.33 -39.12
CA THR A 284 13.86 -21.17 -40.08
C THR A 284 12.36 -21.19 -39.84
N ARG A 285 11.63 -21.43 -40.93
CA ARG A 285 10.25 -21.05 -41.24
C ARG A 285 9.36 -22.32 -41.31
N THR A 286 8.06 -22.14 -41.04
CA THR A 286 6.87 -22.83 -41.65
C THR A 286 6.56 -24.31 -41.35
N ALA A 287 5.30 -24.58 -40.94
CA ALA A 287 4.30 -25.24 -41.80
C ALA A 287 2.86 -25.15 -41.22
N GLN A 288 1.94 -24.66 -42.05
CA GLN A 288 0.48 -24.74 -41.90
C GLN A 288 -0.02 -26.10 -42.44
N THR A 289 -1.12 -26.61 -41.89
CA THR A 289 -2.09 -27.42 -42.66
C THR A 289 -3.51 -27.00 -42.27
N LYS A 290 -4.36 -26.85 -43.29
CA LYS A 290 -5.77 -26.40 -43.26
C LYS A 290 -6.71 -27.57 -43.52
N GLY A 291 -7.86 -27.55 -42.84
CA GLY A 291 -9.22 -27.84 -43.37
C GLY A 291 -9.84 -29.23 -43.10
N PRO A 292 -11.15 -29.45 -43.37
CA PRO A 292 -12.27 -28.47 -43.46
C PRO A 292 -13.68 -28.97 -42.97
N VAL A 293 -14.69 -28.05 -42.95
CA VAL A 293 -16.21 -28.14 -43.03
C VAL A 293 -17.01 -29.07 -42.04
N ASP A 294 -18.26 -28.88 -41.58
CA ASP A 294 -19.58 -28.40 -42.10
C ASP A 294 -20.50 -27.93 -40.93
N LEU A 295 -21.20 -26.78 -40.99
CA LEU A 295 -22.60 -26.55 -41.42
C LEU A 295 -23.68 -27.48 -40.80
N LEU A 296 -24.55 -26.91 -39.93
CA LEU A 296 -26.02 -26.86 -40.11
C LEU A 296 -26.74 -26.30 -38.87
N ASN A 297 -27.51 -25.23 -39.10
CA ASN A 297 -28.60 -24.71 -38.26
C ASN A 297 -29.86 -25.58 -38.47
N PRO A 298 -30.88 -25.47 -37.60
CA PRO A 298 -31.91 -24.43 -37.77
C PRO A 298 -31.95 -23.39 -36.65
#